data_AF-A0A936MNL4-F1
#
_entry.id   AF-A0A936MNL4-F1
#
_cell.length_a   1.000
_cell.length_b   1.000
_cell.length_c   1.000
_cell.angle_alpha   90.00
_cell.angle_beta   90.00
_cell.angle_gamma   90.00
#
_symmetry.space_group_name_H-M   'P 1'
#
loop_
_entity.id
_entity.type
_entity.pdbx_description
1 polymer ?
#
loop_
_entity_poly.entity_id
_entity_poly.type
_entity_poly.pdbx_seq_one_letter_code
_entity_poly.pdbx_strand_id
1 'polypeptide(L)' 'MSQYTVNSRCECQAILTATLDEKRTVIAGAASRGGSREVAPAHTMAATNEHFDVGWACPFCGRNTLRSFHVGAMRAV' A
#
# COMPACT_ATOMS: atom_id res chain seq x y z
N MET A 1 10.54 -16.13 2.61
CA MET A 1 9.64 -15.08 3.12
C MET A 1 8.58 -14.85 2.08
N SER A 2 7.31 -14.94 2.47
CA SER A 2 6.21 -14.77 1.53
C SER A 2 5.91 -13.29 1.41
N GLN A 3 5.81 -12.79 0.19
CA GLN A 3 5.47 -11.41 -0.07
C GLN A 3 4.03 -11.32 -0.54
N TYR A 4 3.34 -10.31 -0.03
CA TYR A 4 1.97 -10.02 -0.39
C TYR A 4 1.87 -8.59 -0.92
N THR A 5 0.84 -8.31 -1.71
CA THR A 5 0.52 -6.97 -2.16
C THR A 5 -0.90 -6.58 -1.78
N VAL A 6 -1.05 -5.30 -1.48
CA VAL A 6 -2.33 -4.61 -1.44
C VAL A 6 -2.26 -3.37 -2.33
N ASN A 7 -3.40 -2.98 -2.88
CA ASN A 7 -3.49 -1.81 -3.73
C ASN A 7 -4.65 -0.91 -3.31
N SER A 8 -4.50 0.37 -3.64
CA SER A 8 -5.49 1.41 -3.43
C SER A 8 -5.40 2.43 -4.56
N ARG A 9 -6.35 3.36 -4.60
CA ARG A 9 -6.29 4.55 -5.43
C ARG A 9 -6.22 5.80 -4.58
N CYS A 10 -5.30 6.68 -4.94
CA CYS A 10 -5.27 8.05 -4.46
C CYS A 10 -6.39 8.87 -5.13
N GLU A 11 -6.80 9.97 -4.52
CA GLU A 11 -7.78 10.91 -5.06
C GLU A 11 -7.35 11.50 -6.42
N CYS A 12 -6.04 11.66 -6.63
CA CYS A 12 -5.47 12.07 -7.91
C CYS A 12 -5.48 10.97 -8.99
N GLN A 13 -6.11 9.82 -8.72
CA GLN A 13 -6.20 8.64 -9.57
C GLN A 13 -4.90 7.84 -9.74
N ALA A 14 -3.83 8.18 -8.99
CA ALA A 14 -2.66 7.31 -8.90
C ALA A 14 -3.02 5.97 -8.24
N ILE A 15 -2.50 4.87 -8.78
CA ILE A 15 -2.59 3.54 -8.17
C ILE A 15 -1.47 3.45 -7.13
N LEU A 16 -1.82 3.14 -5.90
CA LEU A 16 -0.90 2.97 -4.78
C LEU A 16 -0.76 1.48 -4.50
N THR A 17 0.47 0.99 -4.39
CA THR A 17 0.77 -0.40 -4.09
C THR A 17 1.67 -0.47 -2.88
N ALA A 18 1.41 -1.41 -1.98
CA ALA A 18 2.33 -1.76 -0.91
C ALA A 18 2.63 -3.26 -0.97
N THR A 19 3.92 -3.59 -0.84
CA THR A 19 4.39 -4.95 -0.64
C THR A 19 4.57 -5.18 0.85
N LEU A 20 4.02 -6.28 1.34
CA LEU A 20 3.93 -6.66 2.74
C LEU A 20 4.66 -7.99 2.96
N ASP A 21 5.25 -8.17 4.14
CA ASP A 21 5.72 -9.48 4.61
C ASP A 21 4.58 -10.32 5.21
N GLU A 22 4.88 -11.54 5.67
CA GLU A 22 3.92 -12.41 6.36
C GLU A 22 3.32 -11.84 7.66
N LYS A 23 3.99 -10.85 8.28
CA LYS A 23 3.51 -10.12 9.47
C LYS A 23 2.72 -8.87 9.09
N ARG A 24 2.46 -8.66 7.80
CA ARG A 24 1.77 -7.49 7.24
C ARG A 24 2.57 -6.20 7.43
N THR A 25 3.88 -6.26 7.60
CA THR A 25 4.75 -5.09 7.62
C THR A 25 5.02 -4.65 6.20
N VAL A 26 4.80 -3.37 5.87
CA VAL A 26 5.24 -2.84 4.57
C VAL A 26 6.74 -2.93 4.47
N ILE A 27 7.23 -3.56 3.39
CA ILE A 27 8.64 -3.62 3.02
C ILE A 27 8.96 -2.74 1.80
N ALA A 28 7.96 -2.42 0.99
CA ALA A 28 8.10 -1.52 -0.15
C ALA A 28 6.77 -0.85 -0.50
N GLY A 29 6.82 0.36 -1.03
CA GLY A 29 5.66 1.09 -1.52
C GLY A 29 5.93 1.76 -2.86
N ALA A 30 4.93 1.79 -3.73
CA ALA A 30 5.02 2.40 -5.05
C ALA A 30 3.71 3.11 -5.40
N ALA A 31 3.81 4.11 -6.28
CA ALA A 31 2.67 4.72 -6.92
C ALA A 31 2.85 4.67 -8.44
N SER A 32 1.77 4.46 -9.20
CA SER A 32 1.77 4.62 -10.65
C SER A 32 0.64 5.51 -11.14
N ARG A 33 0.94 6.34 -12.14
CA ARG A 33 -0.03 7.23 -12.78
C ARG A 33 0.43 7.54 -14.20
N GLY A 34 -0.45 7.35 -15.19
CA GLY A 34 -0.17 7.73 -16.59
C GLY A 34 1.08 7.07 -17.20
N GLY A 35 1.39 5.83 -16.83
CA GLY A 35 2.59 5.12 -17.29
C GLY A 35 3.85 5.38 -16.48
N SER A 36 3.90 6.44 -15.67
CA SER A 36 4.98 6.69 -14.72
C SER A 36 4.80 5.84 -13.46
N ARG A 37 5.92 5.39 -12.89
CA ARG A 37 5.97 4.67 -11.61
C ARG A 37 7.03 5.30 -10.73
N GLU A 38 6.65 5.63 -9.50
CA GLU A 38 7.49 6.29 -8.51
C GLU A 38 7.49 5.51 -7.20
N VAL A 39 8.53 5.69 -6.40
CA VAL A 39 8.56 5.19 -5.02
C VAL A 39 7.57 6.01 -4.20
N ALA A 40 6.70 5.31 -3.46
CA ALA A 40 5.74 5.95 -2.57
C ALA A 40 5.93 5.37 -1.17
N PRO A 41 6.45 6.16 -0.20
CA PRO A 41 6.58 5.70 1.17
C PRO A 41 5.24 5.17 1.69
N ALA A 42 5.27 3.98 2.29
CA ALA A 42 4.08 3.33 2.80
C ALA A 42 4.35 2.69 4.17
N HIS A 43 3.32 2.62 5.01
CA HIS A 43 3.42 2.09 6.37
C HIS A 43 2.13 1.37 6.78
N THR A 44 2.27 0.19 7.37
CA THR A 44 1.15 -0.54 8.00
C THR A 44 0.88 -0.04 9.42
N MET A 45 -0.38 0.14 9.79
CA MET A 45 -0.82 0.35 11.18
C MET A 45 -1.75 -0.79 11.60
N ALA A 46 -1.77 -1.10 12.90
CA ALA A 46 -2.58 -2.18 13.48
C ALA A 46 -2.38 -3.57 12.80
N ALA A 47 -1.15 -3.88 12.41
CA ALA A 47 -0.80 -5.08 11.63
C ALA A 47 -1.15 -6.42 12.31
N THR A 48 -1.45 -6.47 13.61
CA THR A 48 -1.82 -7.71 14.31
C THR A 48 -3.29 -8.07 14.19
N ASN A 49 -4.14 -7.16 13.70
CA ASN A 49 -5.58 -7.34 13.64
C ASN A 49 -6.03 -7.98 12.31
N GLU A 50 -7.26 -8.49 12.27
CA GLU A 50 -7.89 -8.98 11.02
C GLU A 50 -8.08 -7.87 9.97
N HIS A 51 -8.22 -6.63 10.45
CA HIS A 51 -8.23 -5.43 9.64
C HIS A 51 -7.02 -4.58 10.01
N PHE A 52 -6.25 -4.17 9.02
CA PHE A 52 -5.06 -3.34 9.18
C PHE A 52 -5.13 -2.17 8.21
N ASP A 53 -4.48 -1.07 8.57
CA ASP A 53 -4.42 0.10 7.70
C ASP A 53 -3.09 0.16 6.99
N VAL A 54 -3.09 0.64 5.75
CA VAL A 54 -1.88 1.06 5.05
C VAL A 54 -2.03 2.52 4.66
N GLY A 55 -1.05 3.31 5.09
CA GLY A 55 -0.88 4.69 4.68
C GLY A 55 0.16 4.79 3.58
N TRP A 56 -0.10 5.60 2.55
CA TRP A 56 0.87 5.98 1.51
C TRP A 56 1.03 7.50 1.47
N ALA A 57 2.26 7.96 1.24
CA ALA A 57 2.53 9.32 0.76
C ALA A 57 2.58 9.32 -0.76
N CYS A 58 1.58 9.90 -1.43
CA CYS A 58 1.49 9.87 -2.89
C CYS A 58 2.45 10.89 -3.53
N PRO A 59 3.43 10.46 -4.36
CA PRO A 59 4.40 11.37 -4.96
C PRO A 59 3.79 12.26 -6.06
N PHE A 60 2.65 11.88 -6.64
CA PHE A 60 2.02 12.63 -7.74
C PHE A 60 1.20 13.83 -7.32
N CYS A 61 0.67 13.84 -6.09
CA CYS A 61 -0.18 14.93 -5.60
C CYS A 61 0.19 15.41 -4.19
N GLY A 62 1.21 14.82 -3.56
CA GLY A 62 1.68 15.18 -2.22
C GLY A 62 0.74 14.80 -1.08
N ARG A 63 -0.41 14.18 -1.36
CA ARG A 63 -1.38 13.78 -0.32
C ARG A 63 -1.04 12.43 0.29
N ASN A 64 -1.37 12.29 1.56
CA ASN A 64 -1.39 11.00 2.24
C ASN A 64 -2.72 10.30 1.98
N THR A 65 -2.67 9.01 1.65
CA THR A 65 -3.85 8.17 1.48
C THR A 65 -3.81 7.05 2.51
N LEU A 66 -4.85 6.95 3.33
CA LEU A 66 -5.05 5.85 4.27
C LEU A 66 -6.14 4.93 3.75
N ARG A 67 -5.91 3.62 3.83
CA ARG A 67 -6.94 2.60 3.57
C ARG A 67 -6.82 1.42 4.51
N SER A 68 -7.98 0.93 4.94
CA SER A 68 -8.15 -0.29 5.70
C SER A 68 -8.29 -1.49 4.78
N PHE A 69 -7.63 -2.59 5.12
CA PHE A 69 -7.67 -3.87 4.42
C PHE A 69 -8.00 -4.98 5.41
N HIS A 70 -8.86 -5.90 4.99
CA HIS A 70 -8.98 -7.20 5.64
C HIS A 70 -7.79 -8.09 5.24
N VAL A 71 -7.33 -9.00 6.11
CA VAL A 71 -6.24 -9.94 5.81
C VAL A 71 -6.45 -10.75 4.51
N GLY A 72 -7.69 -11.05 4.16
CA GLY A 72 -8.04 -11.75 2.92
C GLY A 72 -7.86 -10.92 1.63
N ALA A 73 -7.59 -9.61 1.73
CA ALA A 73 -7.31 -8.76 0.57
C ALA A 73 -5.87 -8.87 0.06
N MET A 74 -4.97 -9.46 0.86
CA MET A 74 -3.57 -9.69 0.49
C MET A 74 -3.46 -10.66 -0.69
N ARG A 75 -2.68 -10.29 -1.70
CA ARG A 75 -2.39 -11.15 -2.87
C ARG A 75 -0.92 -11.54 -2.86
N ALA A 76 -0.62 -12.84 -2.99
CA ALA A 76 0.77 -13.28 -3.13
C ALA A 76 1.42 -12.61 -4.35
N VAL A 77 2.68 -12.21 -4.21
CA VAL A 77 3.52 -11.62 -5.27
C VAL A 77 4.21 -12.71 -6.07
#